data_AF-A0A1B3MUP6-F1
#
_entry.id   AF-A0A1B3MUP6-F1
#
_cell.length_a   1.000
_cell.length_b   1.000
_cell.length_c   1.000
_cell.angle_alpha   90.00
_cell.angle_beta   90.00
_cell.angle_gamma   90.00
#
_symmetry.space_group_name_H-M   'P 1'
#
loop_
_entity.id
_entity.type
_entity.pdbx_description
1 polymer ?
#
loop_
_entity_poly.entity_id
_entity_poly.type
_entity_poly.pdbx_seq_one_letter_code
_entity_poly.pdbx_strand_id
1 'polypeptide(L)'
;MEHDLHDLRMGDLVLREMDNRGQTERHIGEVLSIRARIQYLDIGYQWREWWDVTTASLHPFRPMSKPNYRLRKAKVDQIDRLRLR
;
A
#
# COMPACT_ATOMS: atom_id res chain seq x y z
N MET A 1 -6.91 10.51 12.30
CA MET A 1 -5.67 10.04 11.64
C MET A 1 -6.04 9.65 10.21
N GLU A 2 -5.58 10.40 9.21
CA GLU A 2 -5.99 10.28 7.80
C GLU A 2 -5.22 9.19 7.02
N HIS A 3 -4.81 8.12 7.71
CA HIS A 3 -3.96 7.04 7.18
C HIS A 3 -4.50 5.65 7.55
N ASP A 4 -5.81 5.54 7.77
CA ASP A 4 -6.43 4.24 7.94
C ASP A 4 -6.57 3.55 6.58
N LEU A 5 -5.94 2.39 6.43
CA LEU A 5 -6.00 1.53 5.25
C LEU A 5 -6.57 0.14 5.60
N HIS A 6 -7.14 -0.04 6.80
CA HIS A 6 -7.69 -1.34 7.22
C HIS A 6 -8.90 -1.77 6.39
N ASP A 7 -9.62 -0.83 5.78
CA ASP A 7 -10.78 -1.07 4.92
C ASP A 7 -10.42 -1.13 3.42
N LEU A 8 -9.13 -1.10 3.07
CA LEU A 8 -8.68 -1.10 1.68
C LEU A 8 -9.10 -2.39 0.98
N ARG A 9 -9.65 -2.25 -0.23
CA ARG A 9 -10.11 -3.37 -1.07
C ARG A 9 -9.39 -3.39 -2.41
N MET A 10 -9.39 -4.55 -3.04
CA MET A 10 -8.99 -4.71 -4.43
C MET A 10 -9.82 -3.77 -5.32
N GLY A 11 -9.17 -3.09 -6.26
CA GLY A 11 -9.79 -2.09 -7.12
C GLY A 11 -10.02 -0.72 -6.48
N ASP A 12 -9.79 -0.54 -5.17
CA ASP A 12 -9.83 0.79 -4.57
C ASP A 12 -8.76 1.67 -5.21
N LEU A 13 -9.11 2.93 -5.45
CA LEU A 13 -8.15 3.94 -5.89
C LEU A 13 -7.42 4.52 -4.67
N VAL A 14 -6.12 4.72 -4.83
CA VAL A 14 -5.23 5.24 -3.80
C VAL A 14 -4.40 6.41 -4.32
N LEU A 15 -4.00 7.29 -3.40
CA LEU A 15 -3.05 8.35 -3.67
C LEU A 15 -1.72 7.99 -3.01
N ARG A 16 -0.68 7.91 -3.83
CA ARG A 16 0.71 7.82 -3.40
C ARG A 16 1.29 9.23 -3.37
N GLU A 17 1.74 9.65 -2.20
CA GLU A 17 2.41 10.94 -1.99
C GLU A 17 3.88 10.70 -1.66
N MET A 18 4.75 11.50 -2.26
CA MET A 18 6.19 11.52 -1.98
C MET A 18 6.66 12.96 -1.88
N ASP A 19 7.36 13.29 -0.79
CA ASP A 19 8.02 14.59 -0.66
C ASP A 19 9.41 14.53 -1.31
N ASN A 20 9.62 15.37 -2.31
CA ASN A 20 10.86 15.48 -3.07
C ASN A 20 11.29 16.94 -3.15
N ARG A 21 12.39 17.29 -2.49
CA ARG A 21 13.01 18.65 -2.51
C ARG A 21 12.02 19.80 -2.26
N GLY A 22 11.10 19.63 -1.30
CA GLY A 22 10.11 20.65 -0.93
C GLY A 22 8.85 20.68 -1.80
N GLN A 23 8.73 19.77 -2.77
CA GLN A 23 7.50 19.56 -3.55
C GLN A 23 6.91 18.19 -3.25
N THR A 24 5.59 18.12 -3.05
CA THR A 24 4.88 16.86 -2.90
C THR A 24 4.41 16.36 -4.25
N GLU A 25 5.03 15.30 -4.74
CA GLU A 25 4.59 14.56 -5.91
C GLU A 25 3.43 13.63 -5.53
N ARG A 26 2.37 13.61 -6.36
CA ARG A 26 1.17 12.79 -6.13
C ARG A 26 0.88 11.94 -7.35
N HIS A 27 0.60 10.66 -7.13
CA HIS A 27 0.16 9.74 -8.17
C HIS A 27 -1.09 9.00 -7.73
N ILE A 28 -2.01 8.81 -8.68
CA ILE A 28 -3.16 7.91 -8.50
C ILE A 28 -2.68 6.49 -8.82
N GLY A 29 -3.05 5.54 -7.97
CA GLY A 29 -2.87 4.11 -8.20
C GLY A 29 -4.16 3.35 -7.94
N GLU A 30 -4.16 2.09 -8.32
CA GLU A 30 -5.23 1.12 -8.06
C GLU A 30 -4.66 -0.03 -7.21
N VAL A 31 -5.47 -0.55 -6.28
CA VAL A 31 -5.08 -1.69 -5.46
C VAL A 31 -5.22 -2.99 -6.24
N LEU A 32 -4.09 -3.56 -6.63
CA LEU A 32 -4.03 -4.83 -7.40
C LEU A 32 -3.71 -6.07 -6.56
N SER A 33 -3.30 -5.90 -5.30
CA SER A 33 -3.00 -7.00 -4.38
C SER A 33 -2.87 -6.43 -2.96
N ILE A 34 -3.41 -7.14 -1.97
CA ILE A 34 -3.21 -6.86 -0.54
C ILE A 34 -2.43 -8.03 0.04
N ARG A 35 -1.36 -7.74 0.79
CA ARG A 35 -0.47 -8.75 1.35
C ARG A 35 -0.41 -8.63 2.85
N ALA A 36 -0.50 -9.77 3.52
CA ALA A 36 -0.26 -9.86 4.96
C ALA A 36 1.19 -10.29 5.20
N ARG A 37 1.83 -9.67 6.20
CA ARG A 37 3.09 -10.18 6.75
C ARG A 37 2.78 -11.10 7.92
N ILE A 38 2.99 -12.38 7.74
CA ILE A 38 2.69 -13.38 8.76
C ILE A 38 3.95 -13.66 9.58
N GLN A 39 3.79 -13.73 10.91
CA GLN A 39 4.80 -14.24 11.82
C GLN A 39 4.30 -15.56 12.42
N TYR A 40 5.11 -16.61 12.29
CA TYR A 40 4.82 -17.91 12.89
C TYR A 40 5.31 -17.93 14.33
N LEU A 41 4.46 -18.37 15.27
CA LEU A 41 4.71 -18.26 16.72
C LEU A 41 5.10 -19.60 17.37
N ASP A 42 4.85 -20.73 16.70
CA ASP A 42 5.11 -22.09 17.20
C ASP A 42 6.47 -22.64 16.76
N ILE A 43 7.38 -21.76 16.32
CA ILE A 43 8.67 -22.13 15.73
C ILE A 43 9.78 -21.49 16.56
N GLY A 44 10.85 -22.27 16.82
CA GLY A 44 11.97 -21.85 17.68
C GLY A 44 12.87 -20.74 17.11
N TYR A 45 12.51 -20.13 15.98
CA TYR A 45 13.26 -19.05 15.34
C TYR A 45 12.33 -18.02 14.69
N GLN A 46 12.87 -16.83 14.38
CA GLN A 46 12.09 -15.78 13.71
C GLN A 46 11.82 -16.15 12.25
N TRP A 47 10.61 -16.60 11.96
CA TRP A 47 10.14 -16.83 10.60
C TRP A 47 9.00 -15.87 10.25
N ARG A 48 9.16 -15.14 9.14
CA ARG A 48 8.15 -14.22 8.61
C ARG A 48 8.05 -14.33 7.09
N GLU A 49 6.83 -14.36 6.57
CA GLU A 49 6.55 -14.46 5.14
C GLU A 49 5.49 -13.45 4.70
N TRP A 50 5.43 -13.21 3.38
CA TRP A 50 4.40 -12.39 2.76
C TRP A 50 3.44 -13.28 2.02
N TRP A 51 2.15 -13.14 2.30
CA TRP A 51 1.08 -13.90 1.66
C TRP A 51 0.11 -12.94 1.00
N ASP A 52 -0.28 -13.24 -0.24
CA ASP A 52 -1.40 -12.54 -0.87
C ASP A 52 -2.71 -12.95 -0.17
N VAL A 53 -3.46 -11.95 0.32
CA VAL A 53 -4.67 -12.18 1.11
C VAL A 53 -5.82 -12.70 0.25
N THR A 54 -5.80 -12.42 -1.05
CA THR A 54 -6.88 -12.81 -1.97
C THR A 54 -6.70 -14.23 -2.46
N THR A 55 -5.47 -14.61 -2.84
CA THR A 55 -5.20 -15.92 -3.43
C THR A 55 -4.66 -16.95 -2.45
N ALA A 56 -4.38 -16.54 -1.20
CA ALA A 56 -3.72 -17.37 -0.20
C ALA A 56 -2.40 -17.99 -0.70
N SER A 57 -1.69 -17.29 -1.59
CA SER A 57 -0.42 -17.75 -2.16
C SER A 57 0.77 -17.02 -1.55
N LEU A 58 1.87 -17.74 -1.33
CA LEU A 58 3.14 -17.18 -0.90
C LEU A 58 3.64 -16.17 -1.94
N HIS A 59 3.96 -14.95 -1.50
CA HIS A 59 4.54 -13.94 -2.36
C HIS A 59 6.08 -13.92 -2.19
N PRO A 60 6.86 -14.23 -3.23
CA PRO A 60 8.30 -14.50 -3.09
C PRO A 60 9.14 -13.26 -2.77
N PHE A 61 8.61 -12.05 -3.00
CA PHE A 61 9.36 -10.80 -2.82
C PHE A 61 8.79 -9.93 -1.70
N ARG A 62 9.67 -9.52 -0.78
CA ARG A 62 9.41 -8.43 0.18
C ARG A 62 9.20 -7.12 -0.59
N PRO A 63 8.27 -6.24 -0.16
CA PRO A 63 8.17 -4.90 -0.72
C PRO A 63 9.50 -4.14 -0.58
N MET A 64 9.94 -3.47 -1.65
CA MET A 64 11.07 -2.55 -1.56
C MET A 64 10.67 -1.39 -0.65
N SER A 65 11.39 -1.21 0.47
CA SER A 65 11.20 -0.03 1.30
C SER A 65 11.84 1.17 0.61
N LYS A 66 11.04 2.11 0.14
CA LYS A 66 11.52 3.45 -0.17
C LYS A 66 11.08 4.39 0.97
N PRO A 67 12.02 5.11 1.61
CA PRO A 67 11.64 6.11 2.61
C PRO A 67 10.80 7.23 1.94
N ASN A 68 9.90 7.84 2.72
CA ASN A 68 9.12 9.02 2.37
C ASN A 68 7.91 8.82 1.43
N TYR A 69 7.48 7.58 1.21
CA TYR A 69 6.21 7.32 0.52
C TYR A 69 5.08 7.20 1.54
N ARG A 70 3.99 7.92 1.29
CA ARG A 70 2.73 7.79 2.04
C ARG A 70 1.65 7.32 1.09
N LEU A 71 0.85 6.37 1.53
CA LEU A 71 -0.32 5.88 0.80
C LEU A 71 -1.57 6.22 1.59
N ARG A 72 -2.61 6.69 0.91
CA ARG A 72 -3.94 6.87 1.49
C ARG A 72 -5.00 6.54 0.46
N LYS A 73 -6.18 6.11 0.91
CA LYS A 73 -7.34 5.90 0.04
C LYS A 73 -7.71 7.21 -0.67
N ALA A 74 -7.99 7.13 -1.97
CA ALA A 74 -8.35 8.30 -2.75
C ALA A 74 -9.84 8.63 -2.55
N LYS A 75 -10.15 9.91 -2.32
CA LYS A 75 -11.53 10.42 -2.43
C LYS A 75 -11.79 10.84 -3.87
N VAL A 76 -13.03 10.70 -4.36
CA VAL A 76 -13.43 11.00 -5.74
C VAL A 76 -12.98 12.42 -6.15
N ASP A 77 -13.29 13.43 -5.34
CA ASP A 77 -12.93 14.84 -5.61
C ASP A 77 -11.42 15.13 -5.68
N GLN A 78 -10.58 14.21 -5.20
CA GLN A 78 -9.12 14.33 -5.29
C GLN A 78 -8.57 13.75 -6.59
N ILE A 79 -9.22 12.70 -7.10
CA ILE A 79 -8.88 12.08 -8.39
C ILE A 79 -9.15 13.07 -9.52
N ASP A 80 -10.32 13.73 -9.49
CA ASP A 80 -10.72 14.68 -10.54
C ASP A 80 -9.74 15.85 -10.63
N ARG A 81 -9.31 16.40 -9.48
CA ARG A 81 -8.32 17.49 -9.43
C ARG A 81 -6.94 17.11 -9.98
N LEU A 82 -6.54 15.84 -9.87
CA LEU A 82 -5.27 15.35 -10.41
C LEU A 82 -5.35 15.02 -11.91
N ARG A 83 -6.54 14.65 -12.42
CA ARG A 83 -6.77 14.45 -13.86
C ARG A 83 -6.86 15.75 -14.67
N LEU A 84 -7.10 16.87 -14.00
CA LEU A 84 -7.23 18.20 -14.60
C LEU A 84 -5.92 19.01 -14.64
N ARG A 85 -4.80 18.44 -14.15
CA ARG A 85 -3.46 19.03 -14.21
C ARG A 85 -2.58 18.25 -15.18
#